data_AF-A0A524CF71-F1
#
_entry.id   AF-A0A524CF71-F1
#
_cell.length_a   1.000
_cell.length_b   1.000
_cell.length_c   1.000
_cell.angle_alpha   90.00
_cell.angle_beta   90.00
_cell.angle_gamma   90.00
#
_symmetry.space_group_name_H-M   'P 1'
#
loop_
_entity.id
_entity.type
_entity.pdbx_description
1 polymer ?
#
loop_
_entity_poly.entity_id
_entity_poly.type
_entity_poly.pdbx_seq_one_letter_code
_entity_poly.pdbx_strand_id
1 'polypeptide(L)'
;FGPKMIEASTSISGRSLDEIFNADLKIFSFKNRQFCISQINTTNYKEFQKRDEIPSYLSKLCSEKNYQFAMVMLTDVVLNGSEIIFEGKRSDVVRKAFEVDNKKNSIFLENVVSRKKQIVPPLLQTLTLSMG
;
A
#
# COMPACT_ATOMS: atom_id res chain seq x y z
N PHE A 1 24.34 0.85 -11.38
CA PHE A 1 23.26 -0.10 -11.01
C PHE A 1 23.69 -0.83 -9.75
N GLY A 2 22.96 -0.69 -8.63
CA GLY A 2 23.44 -1.05 -7.29
C GLY A 2 22.79 -2.31 -6.67
N PRO A 3 23.31 -2.81 -5.53
CA PRO A 3 22.85 -4.04 -4.85
C PRO A 3 21.34 -4.08 -4.57
N LYS A 4 20.75 -2.93 -4.22
CA LYS A 4 19.31 -2.80 -3.90
C LYS A 4 18.39 -3.15 -5.09
N MET A 5 18.84 -2.93 -6.32
CA MET A 5 18.03 -3.27 -7.51
C MET A 5 18.03 -4.77 -7.79
N ILE A 6 19.15 -5.45 -7.54
CA ILE A 6 19.28 -6.90 -7.70
C ILE A 6 18.42 -7.60 -6.64
N GLU A 7 18.46 -7.13 -5.39
CA GLU A 7 17.69 -7.68 -4.29
C GLU A 7 16.16 -7.53 -4.48
N ALA A 8 15.68 -6.38 -4.95
CA ALA A 8 14.26 -6.17 -5.24
C ALA A 8 13.75 -7.13 -6.34
N SER A 9 14.54 -7.30 -7.41
CA SER A 9 14.18 -8.15 -8.54
C SER A 9 14.16 -9.64 -8.17
N THR A 10 15.12 -10.12 -7.37
CA THR A 10 15.18 -11.52 -6.92
C THR A 10 14.13 -11.84 -5.87
N SER A 11 13.74 -10.88 -5.02
CA SER A 11 12.76 -11.10 -3.95
C SER A 11 11.34 -11.35 -4.48
N ILE A 12 11.03 -10.99 -5.72
CA ILE A 12 9.67 -11.01 -6.28
C ILE A 12 9.50 -12.10 -7.36
N SER A 13 10.58 -12.43 -8.08
CA SER A 13 10.54 -13.39 -9.18
C SER A 13 10.04 -14.77 -8.71
N GLY A 14 9.04 -15.32 -9.41
CA GLY A 14 8.47 -16.64 -9.12
C GLY A 14 7.50 -16.72 -7.93
N ARG A 15 7.32 -15.65 -7.14
CA ARG A 15 6.38 -15.63 -6.01
C ARG A 15 4.96 -15.23 -6.42
N SER A 16 3.95 -15.82 -5.79
CA SER A 16 2.54 -15.42 -5.93
C SER A 16 2.28 -14.02 -5.36
N LEU A 17 1.16 -13.40 -5.75
CA LEU A 17 0.78 -12.09 -5.18
C LEU A 17 0.60 -12.17 -3.66
N ASP A 18 0.05 -13.27 -3.16
CA ASP A 18 -0.17 -13.49 -1.74
C ASP A 18 1.16 -13.56 -0.96
N GLU A 19 2.14 -14.32 -1.46
CA GLU A 19 3.48 -14.38 -0.85
C GLU A 19 4.18 -13.01 -0.87
N ILE A 20 4.10 -12.29 -1.99
CA ILE A 20 4.70 -10.95 -2.12
C ILE A 20 4.03 -9.99 -1.14
N PHE A 21 2.69 -9.98 -1.07
CA PHE A 21 1.93 -9.10 -0.20
C PHE A 21 2.23 -9.36 1.28
N ASN A 22 2.32 -10.62 1.69
CA ASN A 22 2.54 -10.99 3.08
C ASN A 22 3.99 -10.79 3.55
N ALA A 23 4.97 -10.69 2.63
CA ALA A 23 6.40 -10.58 2.95
C ALA A 23 6.75 -9.38 3.84
N ASP A 24 6.12 -8.22 3.62
CA ASP A 24 6.22 -7.04 4.50
C ASP A 24 4.84 -6.46 4.82
N LEU A 25 3.93 -7.32 5.26
CA LEU A 25 2.64 -6.90 5.77
C LEU A 25 2.75 -6.37 7.21
N LYS A 26 2.07 -5.25 7.49
CA LYS A 26 1.78 -4.82 8.85
C LYS A 26 0.30 -4.53 9.01
N ILE A 27 -0.26 -5.01 10.11
CA ILE A 27 -1.64 -4.79 10.52
C ILE A 27 -1.63 -3.71 11.60
N PHE A 28 -2.56 -2.78 11.50
CA PHE A 28 -2.73 -1.67 12.42
C PHE A 28 -4.14 -1.72 12.99
N SER A 29 -4.24 -1.44 14.30
CA SER A 29 -5.51 -1.39 15.02
C SER A 29 -5.79 0.04 15.47
N PHE A 30 -7.02 0.51 15.27
CA PHE A 30 -7.50 1.80 15.74
C PHE A 30 -8.95 1.66 16.23
N LYS A 31 -9.20 1.91 17.52
CA LYS A 31 -10.53 1.84 18.16
C LYS A 31 -11.37 0.60 17.72
N ASN A 32 -10.82 -0.60 17.95
CA ASN A 32 -11.40 -1.91 17.62
C ASN A 32 -11.62 -2.20 16.13
N ARG A 33 -11.02 -1.41 15.24
CA ARG A 33 -11.02 -1.63 13.80
C ARG A 33 -9.60 -1.86 13.32
N GLN A 34 -9.44 -2.60 12.23
CA GLN A 34 -8.14 -2.93 11.67
C GLN A 34 -8.02 -2.47 10.23
N PHE A 35 -6.80 -2.10 9.84
CA PHE A 35 -6.39 -1.92 8.45
C PHE A 35 -4.99 -2.50 8.29
N CYS A 36 -4.59 -2.80 7.05
CA CYS A 36 -3.26 -3.34 6.79
C CYS A 36 -2.55 -2.59 5.66
N ILE A 37 -1.22 -2.59 5.73
CA ILE A 37 -0.35 -1.98 4.72
C ILE A 37 0.79 -2.95 4.44
N SER A 38 0.88 -3.42 3.19
CA SER A 38 2.04 -4.13 2.66
C SER A 38 2.97 -3.17 1.93
N GLN A 39 4.28 -3.42 1.98
CA GLN A 39 5.26 -2.68 1.20
C GLN A 39 6.02 -3.63 0.26
N ILE A 40 6.06 -3.29 -1.02
CA ILE A 40 6.70 -4.06 -2.09
C ILE A 40 7.73 -3.14 -2.77
N ASN A 41 9.00 -3.53 -2.77
CA ASN A 41 10.04 -2.77 -3.46
C ASN A 41 10.23 -3.27 -4.89
N THR A 42 10.27 -2.37 -5.85
CA THR A 42 10.47 -2.64 -7.28
C THR A 42 11.39 -1.58 -7.88
N THR A 43 11.92 -1.84 -9.07
CA THR A 43 12.70 -0.88 -9.87
C THR A 43 11.88 -0.17 -10.94
N ASN A 44 10.66 -0.66 -11.20
CA ASN A 44 9.69 -0.03 -12.07
C ASN A 44 8.29 -0.40 -11.56
N TYR A 45 7.60 0.55 -10.92
CA TYR A 45 6.26 0.29 -10.39
C TYR A 45 5.21 0.07 -11.50
N LYS A 46 5.35 0.73 -12.65
CA LYS A 46 4.38 0.63 -13.75
C LYS A 46 4.43 -0.74 -14.44
N GLU A 47 5.62 -1.35 -14.50
CA GLU A 47 5.84 -2.66 -15.11
C GLU A 47 5.77 -3.81 -14.10
N PHE A 48 5.32 -3.54 -12.87
CA PHE A 48 5.13 -4.60 -11.89
C PHE A 48 4.04 -5.57 -12.39
N GLN A 49 4.45 -6.80 -12.71
CA GLN A 49 3.62 -7.76 -13.44
C GLN A 49 2.24 -8.03 -12.82
N LYS A 50 2.13 -7.97 -11.49
CA LYS A 50 0.89 -8.26 -10.75
C LYS A 50 0.12 -7.00 -10.34
N ARG A 51 0.50 -5.83 -10.87
CA ARG A 51 -0.05 -4.53 -10.43
C ARG A 51 -1.56 -4.46 -10.58
N ASP A 52 -2.08 -4.91 -11.72
CA ASP A 52 -3.51 -4.82 -12.04
C ASP A 52 -4.36 -5.82 -11.24
N GLU A 53 -3.74 -6.84 -10.64
CA GLU A 53 -4.40 -7.80 -9.75
C GLU A 53 -4.57 -7.25 -8.31
N ILE A 54 -3.74 -6.26 -7.92
CA ILE A 54 -3.69 -5.73 -6.55
C ILE A 54 -5.07 -5.24 -6.08
N PRO A 55 -5.84 -4.43 -6.83
CA PRO A 55 -7.13 -3.93 -6.34
C PRO A 55 -8.10 -5.08 -6.00
N SER A 56 -8.23 -6.07 -6.88
CA SER A 56 -9.09 -7.22 -6.64
C SER A 56 -8.66 -8.02 -5.41
N TYR A 57 -7.35 -8.25 -5.27
CA TYR A 57 -6.76 -8.91 -4.11
C TYR A 57 -7.04 -8.16 -2.80
N LEU A 58 -6.83 -6.84 -2.77
CA LEU A 58 -7.07 -6.00 -1.58
C LEU A 58 -8.55 -5.98 -1.19
N SER A 59 -9.46 -5.90 -2.17
CA SER A 59 -10.91 -5.92 -1.94
C SER A 59 -11.36 -7.25 -1.31
N LYS A 60 -10.86 -8.37 -1.84
CA LYS A 60 -11.09 -9.70 -1.26
C LYS A 60 -10.53 -9.80 0.16
N LEU A 61 -9.29 -9.34 0.38
CA LEU A 61 -8.64 -9.36 1.69
C LEU A 61 -9.42 -8.55 2.74
N CYS A 62 -9.92 -7.37 2.38
CA CYS A 62 -10.76 -6.56 3.26
C CYS A 62 -12.03 -7.32 3.69
N SER A 63 -12.65 -8.03 2.75
CA SER A 63 -13.88 -8.79 3.00
C SER A 63 -13.61 -10.00 3.89
N GLU A 64 -12.54 -10.75 3.65
CA GLU A 64 -12.19 -11.97 4.40
C GLU A 64 -11.67 -11.69 5.81
N LYS A 65 -10.91 -10.60 5.99
CA LYS A 65 -10.27 -10.26 7.27
C LYS A 65 -11.01 -9.17 8.04
N ASN A 66 -12.12 -8.67 7.51
CA ASN A 66 -12.89 -7.56 8.06
C ASN A 66 -12.03 -6.30 8.28
N TYR A 67 -11.07 -6.05 7.38
CA TYR A 67 -10.30 -4.81 7.39
C TYR A 67 -11.14 -3.66 6.86
N GLN A 68 -11.00 -2.49 7.46
CA GLN A 68 -11.70 -1.29 6.99
C GLN A 68 -11.19 -0.84 5.63
N PHE A 69 -9.87 -0.99 5.44
CA PHE A 69 -9.18 -0.86 4.17
C PHE A 69 -7.88 -1.65 4.22
N ALA A 70 -7.34 -1.94 3.05
CA ALA A 70 -6.03 -2.54 2.86
C ALA A 70 -5.27 -1.72 1.80
N MET A 71 -3.96 -1.69 1.92
CA MET A 71 -3.09 -0.88 1.07
C MET A 71 -1.82 -1.63 0.69
N VAL A 72 -1.36 -1.43 -0.53
CA VAL A 72 0.01 -1.71 -0.97
C VAL A 72 0.74 -0.39 -1.18
N MET A 73 1.96 -0.30 -0.66
CA MET A 73 2.98 0.64 -1.11
C MET A 73 3.88 -0.08 -2.12
N LEU A 74 3.71 0.21 -3.40
CA LEU A 74 4.59 -0.28 -4.45
C LEU A 74 5.72 0.75 -4.65
N THR A 75 6.80 0.56 -3.91
CA THR A 75 7.93 1.48 -3.81
C THR A 75 8.90 1.27 -4.96
N ASP A 76 9.01 2.28 -5.81
CA ASP A 76 10.01 2.36 -6.86
C ASP A 76 11.32 2.91 -6.27
N VAL A 77 12.32 2.03 -6.14
CA VAL A 77 13.62 2.39 -5.56
C VAL A 77 14.47 3.24 -6.50
N VAL A 78 14.13 3.29 -7.80
CA VAL A 78 14.84 4.10 -8.80
C VAL A 78 14.27 5.52 -8.81
N LEU A 79 12.94 5.65 -8.77
CA LEU A 79 12.26 6.95 -8.72
C LEU A 79 12.19 7.57 -7.33
N ASN A 80 12.58 6.82 -6.29
CA ASN A 80 12.50 7.26 -4.90
C ASN A 80 11.07 7.68 -4.51
N GLY A 81 10.09 6.83 -4.78
CA GLY A 81 8.69 7.09 -4.46
C GLY A 81 7.86 5.82 -4.40
N SER A 82 6.61 5.94 -3.98
CA SER A 82 5.70 4.80 -3.91
C SER A 82 4.41 5.12 -4.64
N GLU A 83 3.96 4.19 -5.46
CA GLU A 83 2.53 4.13 -5.77
C GLU A 83 1.80 3.49 -4.59
N ILE A 84 0.84 4.21 -4.02
CA ILE A 84 -0.10 3.60 -3.09
C ILE A 84 -1.30 3.09 -3.88
N ILE A 85 -1.70 1.85 -3.61
CA ILE A 85 -2.90 1.23 -4.17
C ILE A 85 -3.71 0.73 -2.98
N PHE A 86 -5.00 1.06 -2.91
CA PHE A 86 -5.80 0.80 -1.73
C PHE A 86 -7.25 0.46 -2.05
N GLU A 87 -7.86 -0.39 -1.25
CA GLU A 87 -9.27 -0.78 -1.37
C GLU A 87 -9.93 -0.92 0.00
N GLY A 88 -11.26 -0.94 0.00
CA GLY A 88 -12.09 -1.20 1.18
C GLY A 88 -13.10 -0.11 1.50
N LYS A 89 -14.01 -0.42 2.44
CA LYS A 89 -15.16 0.43 2.78
C LYS A 89 -14.78 1.80 3.34
N ARG A 90 -13.62 1.92 3.97
CA ARG A 90 -13.07 3.19 4.51
C ARG A 90 -11.85 3.68 3.74
N SER A 91 -11.77 3.36 2.45
CA SER A 91 -10.76 3.93 1.53
C SER A 91 -10.84 5.46 1.43
N ASP A 92 -11.97 6.07 1.83
CA ASP A 92 -12.12 7.52 1.97
C ASP A 92 -11.07 8.16 2.89
N VAL A 93 -10.64 7.44 3.92
CA VAL A 93 -9.56 7.87 4.84
C VAL A 93 -8.25 8.04 4.08
N VAL A 94 -7.92 7.08 3.21
CA VAL A 94 -6.70 7.13 2.41
C VAL A 94 -6.76 8.30 1.42
N ARG A 95 -7.91 8.48 0.75
CA ARG A 95 -8.10 9.60 -0.18
C ARG A 95 -7.90 10.95 0.50
N LYS A 96 -8.48 11.14 1.68
CA LYS A 96 -8.32 12.38 2.45
C LYS A 96 -6.88 12.57 2.94
N ALA A 97 -6.23 11.50 3.41
CA ALA A 97 -4.87 11.57 3.95
C ALA A 97 -3.81 11.95 2.90
N PHE A 98 -4.04 11.60 1.63
CA PHE A 98 -3.07 11.80 0.55
C PHE A 98 -3.65 12.58 -0.65
N GLU A 99 -4.75 13.29 -0.44
CA GLU A 99 -5.40 14.17 -1.42
C GLU A 99 -5.69 13.46 -2.77
N VAL A 100 -6.11 12.20 -2.71
CA VAL A 100 -6.41 11.40 -3.90
C VAL A 100 -7.81 11.75 -4.42
N ASP A 101 -7.94 11.88 -5.74
CA ASP A 101 -9.24 12.03 -6.41
C ASP A 101 -10.24 10.95 -5.93
N ASN A 102 -11.47 11.38 -5.63
CA ASN A 102 -12.55 10.51 -5.14
C ASN A 102 -12.84 9.30 -6.04
N LYS A 103 -12.50 9.36 -7.34
CA LYS A 103 -12.71 8.26 -8.29
C LYS A 103 -11.50 7.31 -8.40
N LYS A 104 -10.37 7.60 -7.74
CA LYS A 104 -9.11 6.85 -7.88
C LYS A 104 -8.72 6.13 -6.61
N ASN A 105 -8.38 4.85 -6.74
CA ASN A 105 -7.89 3.98 -5.66
C ASN A 105 -6.36 3.85 -5.66
N SER A 106 -5.68 4.77 -6.35
CA SER A 106 -4.23 4.80 -6.44
C SER A 106 -3.69 6.19 -6.76
N ILE A 107 -2.50 6.49 -6.24
CA ILE A 107 -1.71 7.69 -6.54
C ILE A 107 -0.22 7.37 -6.39
N PHE A 108 0.62 7.99 -7.21
CA PHE A 108 2.06 7.98 -7.01
C PHE A 108 2.49 9.13 -6.10
N LEU A 109 3.24 8.83 -5.06
CA LEU A 109 3.74 9.79 -4.08
C LEU A 109 5.26 9.86 -4.17
N GLU A 110 5.76 11.00 -4.67
CA GLU A 110 7.20 11.27 -4.73
C GLU A 110 7.81 11.37 -3.34
N ASN A 111 9.04 10.88 -3.19
CA ASN A 111 9.82 10.88 -1.95
C ASN A 111 9.17 10.10 -0.78
N VAL A 112 8.09 9.38 -1.02
CA VAL A 112 7.47 8.48 -0.04
C VAL A 112 8.06 7.09 -0.21
N VAL A 113 8.84 6.65 0.78
CA VAL A 113 9.51 5.33 0.76
C VAL A 113 9.39 4.58 2.10
N SER A 114 8.90 5.27 3.14
CA SER A 114 8.79 4.74 4.50
C SER A 114 7.34 4.67 4.97
N ARG A 115 6.79 3.46 5.04
CA ARG A 115 5.48 3.20 5.65
C ARG A 115 5.33 3.87 7.03
N LYS A 116 6.30 3.66 7.92
CA LYS A 116 6.24 4.12 9.33
C LYS A 116 6.30 5.65 9.46
N LYS A 117 7.14 6.31 8.66
CA LYS A 117 7.36 7.76 8.78
C LYS A 117 6.35 8.58 7.97
N GLN A 118 5.87 8.05 6.85
CA GLN A 118 5.19 8.87 5.82
C GLN A 118 3.77 8.40 5.51
N ILE A 119 3.44 7.12 5.68
CA ILE A 119 2.08 6.62 5.40
C ILE A 119 1.24 6.50 6.67
N VAL A 120 1.78 5.87 7.72
CA VAL A 120 1.02 5.60 8.94
C VAL A 120 0.58 6.88 9.66
N PRO A 121 1.43 7.91 9.85
CA PRO A 121 1.02 9.09 10.62
C PRO A 121 -0.16 9.87 9.99
N PRO A 122 -0.16 10.20 8.67
CA PRO A 122 -1.31 10.86 8.03
C PRO A 122 -2.61 10.06 8.10
N LEU A 123 -2.54 8.72 7.98
CA LEU A 123 -3.71 7.84 8.12
C LEU A 123 -4.30 7.91 9.53
N LEU A 124 -3.45 7.81 10.56
CA LEU A 124 -3.90 7.90 11.96
C LEU A 124 -4.46 9.28 12.30
N GLN A 125 -3.86 10.35 11.78
CA GLN A 125 -4.38 11.71 11.94
C GLN A 125 -5.77 11.83 11.30
N THR A 126 -5.93 11.37 10.06
CA THR A 126 -7.21 11.43 9.34
C THR A 126 -8.30 10.59 9.99
N LEU A 127 -7.95 9.39 10.47
CA LEU A 127 -8.86 8.55 11.25
C LEU A 127 -9.34 9.27 12.50
N THR A 128 -8.43 9.96 13.20
CA THR A 128 -8.73 10.76 14.40
C THR A 128 -9.71 11.90 14.09
N LEU A 129 -9.47 12.65 13.01
CA LEU A 129 -10.32 13.77 12.59
C LEU A 129 -11.69 13.35 12.08
N SER A 130 -11.80 12.19 11.41
CA SER A 130 -13.07 11.68 10.85
C SER A 130 -14.13 11.24 11.88
N MET A 131 -13.84 11.44 13.17
CA MET A 131 -14.72 11.13 14.29
C MET A 131 -15.25 12.37 15.02
N GLY A 132 -14.79 13.56 14.63
CA GLY A 132 -15.33 14.84 15.10
C GLY A 132 -16.63 15.20 14.39
#